data_AF-A0A9D6T220-F1
#
_entry.id   AF-A0A9D6T220-F1
#
_cell.length_a   1.000
_cell.length_b   1.000
_cell.length_c   1.000
_cell.angle_alpha   90.00
_cell.angle_beta   90.00
_cell.angle_gamma   90.00
#
_symmetry.space_group_name_H-M   'P 1'
#
loop_
_entity.id
_entity.type
_entity.pdbx_description
1 polymer ?
#
loop_
_entity_poly.entity_id
_entity_poly.type
_entity_poly.pdbx_seq_one_letter_code
_entity_poly.pdbx_strand_id
1 'polypeptide(L)'
;MALFSAGSPGKRLQSMPPDDLVEKAIWQLEVCNACRYCEGYCAVFPAMERRQRLTEPDVYYLANLCHDCRPCYYACMYAPPHEFAVNIPQTFSEVRRRTYSRYALPGGFTGLTGTNFRLLAMVAALSLLFFGAVVALTSDPAGIFSVHDGPGAFEEVIPYAAMFLPAVLMALYAVVAIVIGVVRFWGETRGPLRDLFDLRALVGAGADALTVRFMQGGEDNGCYYPGEGASKSRWLLHLLVFWGFIFAFIATSIAFVYQDILGTPAPYPILSLPVMFGSVGGIGMIVGATGLVYLKWRSDPAPSDQVSAAMDYSFLAVLDLAAITGMLLLGLRGTPAMGSLLIIHLAMVFALFVTAPYGKLAHFVYRYLALVQNRIEARQQP
;
A
#
# COMPACT_ATOMS: atom_id res chain seq x y z
N MET A 1 -49.50 21.91 4.82
CA MET A 1 -48.71 22.35 6.00
C MET A 1 -48.26 21.10 6.74
N ALA A 2 -47.24 20.44 6.20
CA ALA A 2 -46.62 19.23 6.75
C ALA A 2 -45.21 19.18 6.17
N LEU A 3 -44.27 18.59 6.93
CA LEU A 3 -42.81 18.47 6.68
C LEU A 3 -41.93 19.46 7.47
N PHE A 4 -41.96 19.31 8.80
CA PHE A 4 -40.74 19.33 9.60
C PHE A 4 -40.66 18.00 10.34
N SER A 5 -39.93 17.03 9.78
CA SER A 5 -39.52 15.85 10.54
C SER A 5 -38.35 16.26 11.42
N ALA A 6 -38.66 16.41 12.71
CA ALA A 6 -37.70 16.74 13.75
C ALA A 6 -36.60 15.67 13.82
N GLY A 7 -35.35 16.13 13.95
CA GLY A 7 -34.20 15.27 14.15
C GLY A 7 -34.40 14.32 15.33
N SER A 8 -33.97 13.08 15.16
CA SER A 8 -33.90 12.06 16.22
C SER A 8 -33.29 12.68 17.49
N PRO A 9 -33.99 12.65 18.64
CA PRO A 9 -33.42 13.02 19.91
C PRO A 9 -32.30 12.03 20.26
N GLY A 10 -31.24 12.53 20.90
CA GLY A 10 -29.98 11.83 21.13
C GLY A 10 -30.17 10.40 21.63
N LYS A 11 -29.82 9.43 20.78
CA LYS A 11 -29.60 8.06 21.24
C LYS A 11 -28.46 8.13 22.26
N ARG A 12 -28.75 7.72 23.49
CA ARG A 12 -27.73 7.43 24.49
C ARG A 12 -26.71 6.48 23.83
N LEU A 13 -25.42 6.77 23.91
CA LEU A 13 -24.37 5.86 23.43
C LEU A 13 -24.69 4.47 24.00
N GLN A 14 -24.83 3.48 23.11
CA GLN A 14 -25.07 2.10 23.52
C GLN A 14 -23.89 1.66 24.41
N SER A 15 -24.16 0.86 25.43
CA SER A 15 -23.11 0.38 26.35
C SER A 15 -22.13 -0.59 25.68
N MET A 16 -22.51 -1.17 24.54
CA MET A 16 -21.69 -2.10 23.76
C MET A 16 -21.54 -1.60 22.31
N PRO A 17 -20.39 -1.85 21.66
CA PRO A 17 -20.19 -1.50 20.26
C PRO A 17 -21.15 -2.28 19.34
N PRO A 18 -21.69 -1.63 18.29
CA PRO A 18 -22.49 -2.29 17.25
C PRO A 18 -21.73 -3.40 16.49
N ASP A 19 -22.48 -4.31 15.85
CA ASP A 19 -21.92 -5.38 15.01
C ASP A 19 -21.48 -4.90 13.62
N ASP A 20 -22.16 -3.90 13.03
CA ASP A 20 -21.72 -3.32 11.76
C ASP A 20 -20.41 -2.54 11.94
N LEU A 21 -19.44 -2.78 11.06
CA LEU A 21 -18.11 -2.21 11.15
C LEU A 21 -18.09 -0.67 11.13
N VAL A 22 -18.93 -0.05 10.31
CA VAL A 22 -18.96 1.42 10.18
C VAL A 22 -19.65 2.01 11.41
N GLU A 23 -20.76 1.44 11.85
CA GLU A 23 -21.44 1.86 13.08
C GLU A 23 -20.53 1.69 14.31
N LYS A 24 -19.79 0.59 14.39
CA LYS A 24 -18.75 0.35 15.42
C LYS A 24 -17.65 1.42 15.39
N ALA A 25 -17.16 1.77 14.20
CA ALA A 25 -16.14 2.80 14.05
C ALA A 25 -16.66 4.17 14.49
N ILE A 26 -17.88 4.55 14.11
CA ILE A 26 -18.54 5.79 14.57
C ILE A 26 -18.65 5.78 16.08
N TRP A 27 -19.19 4.71 16.67
CA TRP A 27 -19.35 4.60 18.12
C TRP A 27 -18.03 4.74 18.88
N GLN A 28 -16.96 4.05 18.44
CA GLN A 28 -15.65 4.17 19.10
C GLN A 28 -15.06 5.58 18.95
N LEU A 29 -15.26 6.24 17.80
CA LEU A 29 -14.82 7.61 17.60
C LEU A 29 -15.62 8.61 18.44
N GLU A 30 -16.91 8.38 18.66
CA GLU A 30 -17.74 9.18 19.57
C GLU A 30 -17.26 9.04 21.03
N VAL A 31 -16.95 7.82 21.48
CA VAL A 31 -16.32 7.58 22.79
C VAL A 31 -14.96 8.28 22.89
N CYS A 32 -14.14 8.17 21.85
CA CYS A 32 -12.83 8.82 21.76
C CYS A 32 -12.94 10.36 21.83
N ASN A 33 -13.86 10.94 21.07
CA ASN A 33 -14.10 12.39 21.02
C ASN A 33 -14.77 12.93 22.29
N ALA A 34 -15.50 12.11 23.03
CA ALA A 34 -16.05 12.49 24.33
C ALA A 34 -14.97 12.52 25.42
N CYS A 35 -14.02 11.59 25.39
CA CYS A 35 -12.97 11.46 26.40
C CYS A 35 -11.76 12.38 26.17
N ARG A 36 -11.29 12.47 24.91
CA ARG A 36 -10.17 13.30 24.44
C ARG A 36 -8.82 13.14 25.18
N TYR A 37 -8.68 12.19 26.11
CA TYR A 37 -7.46 12.02 26.90
C TYR A 37 -6.19 11.82 26.05
N CYS A 38 -6.31 11.14 24.91
CA CYS A 38 -5.19 10.82 24.02
C CYS A 38 -5.07 11.75 22.79
N GLU A 39 -5.67 12.94 22.81
CA GLU A 39 -5.72 13.83 21.63
C GLU A 39 -4.35 14.25 21.09
N GLY A 40 -3.37 14.51 21.96
CA GLY A 40 -2.00 14.88 21.56
C GLY A 40 -1.17 13.74 20.96
N TYR A 41 -1.60 12.49 21.15
CA TYR A 41 -0.86 11.31 20.69
C TYR A 41 -1.13 10.96 19.22
N CYS A 42 -2.22 11.47 18.64
CA CYS A 42 -2.70 11.03 17.32
C CYS A 42 -2.80 12.18 16.32
N ALA A 43 -2.00 12.11 15.24
CA ALA A 43 -2.04 13.09 14.14
C ALA A 43 -3.39 13.17 13.39
N VAL A 44 -4.29 12.21 13.59
CA VAL A 44 -5.63 12.18 12.98
C VAL A 44 -6.65 12.98 13.82
N PHE A 45 -6.38 13.20 15.10
CA PHE A 45 -7.32 13.80 16.03
C PHE A 45 -7.80 15.20 15.59
N PRO A 46 -6.92 16.12 15.12
CA PRO A 46 -7.37 17.42 14.61
C PRO A 46 -8.35 17.33 13.43
N ALA A 47 -8.29 16.26 12.62
CA ALA A 47 -9.24 16.04 11.54
C ALA A 47 -10.58 15.51 12.07
N MET A 48 -10.55 14.63 13.08
CA MET A 48 -11.74 14.09 13.73
C MET A 48 -12.56 15.19 14.40
N GLU A 49 -11.92 16.09 15.15
CA GLU A 49 -12.60 17.17 15.89
C GLU A 49 -13.38 18.16 15.00
N ARG A 50 -13.02 18.27 13.72
CA ARG A 50 -13.76 19.13 12.79
C ARG A 50 -15.17 18.61 12.49
N ARG A 51 -15.48 17.38 12.88
CA ARG A 51 -16.78 16.74 12.69
C ARG A 51 -17.62 16.91 13.94
N GLN A 52 -18.77 17.58 13.80
CA GLN A 52 -19.80 17.62 14.84
C GLN A 52 -20.62 16.33 14.91
N ARG A 53 -20.76 15.64 13.77
CA ARG A 53 -21.41 14.33 13.63
C ARG A 53 -20.59 13.50 12.67
N LEU A 54 -20.32 12.25 13.01
CA LEU A 54 -19.58 11.33 12.16
C LEU A 54 -20.54 10.59 11.24
N THR A 55 -20.17 10.51 9.97
CA THR A 55 -20.90 9.78 8.93
C THR A 55 -20.05 8.63 8.38
N GLU A 56 -20.66 7.72 7.62
CA GLU A 56 -19.90 6.65 6.93
C GLU A 56 -18.74 7.20 6.08
N PRO A 57 -18.92 8.25 5.25
CA PRO A 57 -17.82 8.90 4.54
C PRO A 57 -16.66 9.37 5.44
N ASP A 58 -16.97 9.94 6.62
CA ASP A 58 -15.95 10.38 7.57
C ASP A 58 -15.12 9.21 8.10
N VAL A 59 -15.75 8.05 8.33
CA VAL A 59 -15.06 6.83 8.78
C VAL A 59 -14.04 6.37 7.74
N TYR A 60 -14.41 6.31 6.45
CA TYR A 60 -13.45 5.95 5.40
C TYR A 60 -12.32 6.97 5.26
N TYR A 61 -12.64 8.26 5.34
CA TYR A 61 -11.65 9.33 5.32
C TYR A 61 -10.65 9.22 6.49
N LEU A 62 -11.14 9.20 7.73
CA LEU A 62 -10.31 9.17 8.95
C LEU A 62 -9.49 7.87 9.05
N ALA A 63 -10.07 6.73 8.66
CA ALA A 63 -9.36 5.47 8.65
C ALA A 63 -8.18 5.45 7.68
N ASN A 64 -8.30 6.12 6.53
CA ASN A 64 -7.21 6.27 5.56
C ASN A 64 -6.25 7.43 5.89
N LEU A 65 -6.65 8.40 6.70
CA LEU A 65 -5.72 9.36 7.30
C LEU A 65 -4.84 8.71 8.39
N CYS A 66 -5.38 7.68 9.06
CA CYS A 66 -4.70 6.95 10.12
C CYS A 66 -3.58 6.03 9.61
N HIS A 67 -2.39 6.17 10.19
CA HIS A 67 -1.20 5.39 9.87
C HIS A 67 -0.92 4.22 10.83
N ASP A 68 -1.87 3.89 11.71
CA ASP A 68 -1.76 2.75 12.63
C ASP A 68 -0.53 2.84 13.56
N CYS A 69 -0.27 4.04 14.11
CA CYS A 69 0.84 4.24 15.05
C CYS A 69 0.58 3.66 16.44
N ARG A 70 -0.69 3.42 16.82
CA ARG A 70 -1.14 2.82 18.09
C ARG A 70 -0.92 3.56 19.43
N PRO A 71 -0.39 4.80 19.54
CA PRO A 71 -0.28 5.42 20.87
C PRO A 71 -1.67 5.69 21.48
N CYS A 72 -2.68 5.94 20.64
CA CYS A 72 -4.06 6.10 21.08
C CYS A 72 -4.66 4.83 21.70
N TYR A 73 -4.14 3.64 21.41
CA TYR A 73 -4.58 2.38 22.03
C TYR A 73 -3.96 2.22 23.42
N TYR A 74 -2.63 2.35 23.52
CA TYR A 74 -1.91 2.21 24.78
C TYR A 74 -2.25 3.29 25.81
N ALA A 75 -2.61 4.49 25.35
CA ALA A 75 -3.05 5.58 26.23
C ALA A 75 -4.55 5.54 26.57
N CYS A 76 -5.35 4.64 25.97
CA CYS A 76 -6.80 4.66 26.15
C CYS A 76 -7.22 3.97 27.45
N MET A 77 -7.87 4.71 28.35
CA MET A 77 -8.48 4.16 29.57
C MET A 77 -9.63 3.16 29.31
N TYR A 78 -10.17 3.16 28.08
CA TYR A 78 -11.27 2.30 27.64
C TYR A 78 -10.82 1.18 26.68
N ALA A 79 -9.51 1.00 26.47
CA ALA A 79 -8.99 -0.16 25.76
C ALA A 79 -9.31 -1.46 26.53
N PRO A 80 -9.34 -2.63 25.84
CA PRO A 80 -9.47 -3.91 26.52
C PRO A 80 -8.47 -4.04 27.70
N PRO A 81 -8.88 -4.60 28.85
CA PRO A 81 -10.11 -5.37 29.08
C PRO A 81 -11.34 -4.54 29.53
N HIS A 82 -11.33 -3.20 29.42
CA HIS A 82 -12.50 -2.39 29.75
C HIS A 82 -13.72 -2.81 28.91
N GLU A 83 -14.93 -2.69 29.47
CA GLU A 83 -16.18 -3.15 28.83
C GLU A 83 -16.44 -2.53 27.45
N PHE A 84 -16.04 -1.27 27.25
CA PHE A 84 -16.14 -0.57 25.97
C PHE A 84 -15.19 -1.11 24.90
N ALA A 85 -14.08 -1.76 25.31
CA ALA A 85 -13.11 -2.39 24.43
C ALA A 85 -12.68 -1.53 23.23
N VAL A 86 -12.41 -0.24 23.46
CA VAL A 86 -12.05 0.72 22.40
C VAL A 86 -10.72 0.31 21.76
N ASN A 87 -10.75 0.07 20.45
CA ASN A 87 -9.59 -0.33 19.67
C ASN A 87 -9.65 0.31 18.28
N ILE A 88 -9.37 1.62 18.26
CA ILE A 88 -9.33 2.43 17.04
C ILE A 88 -8.34 1.86 16.00
N PRO A 89 -7.10 1.45 16.35
CA PRO A 89 -6.17 0.91 15.36
C PRO A 89 -6.71 -0.32 14.63
N GLN A 90 -7.28 -1.28 15.37
CA GLN A 90 -7.91 -2.48 14.80
C GLN A 90 -9.11 -2.13 13.92
N THR A 91 -10.05 -1.35 14.48
CA THR A 91 -11.30 -0.98 13.79
C THR A 91 -11.00 -0.20 12.50
N PHE A 92 -10.06 0.76 12.54
CA PHE A 92 -9.64 1.49 11.34
C PHE A 92 -8.85 0.60 10.37
N SER A 93 -8.15 -0.44 10.83
CA SER A 93 -7.51 -1.41 9.94
C SER A 93 -8.55 -2.20 9.14
N GLU A 94 -9.63 -2.62 9.79
CA GLU A 94 -10.75 -3.29 9.13
C GLU A 94 -11.46 -2.35 8.14
N VAL A 95 -11.70 -1.08 8.51
CA VAL A 95 -12.27 -0.07 7.61
C VAL A 95 -11.38 0.18 6.39
N ARG A 96 -10.05 0.27 6.57
CA ARG A 96 -9.11 0.39 5.44
C ARG A 96 -9.18 -0.82 4.52
N ARG A 97 -9.26 -2.03 5.07
CA ARG A 97 -9.44 -3.24 4.26
C ARG A 97 -10.76 -3.19 3.48
N ARG A 98 -11.86 -2.74 4.10
CA ARG A 98 -13.15 -2.51 3.42
C ARG A 98 -13.04 -1.42 2.35
N THR A 99 -12.25 -0.37 2.58
CA THR A 99 -11.95 0.69 1.59
C THR A 99 -11.35 0.10 0.33
N TYR A 100 -10.32 -0.75 0.48
CA TYR A 100 -9.62 -1.35 -0.67
C TYR A 100 -10.57 -2.20 -1.50
N SER A 101 -11.43 -3.01 -0.85
CA SER A 101 -12.46 -3.78 -1.58
C SER A 101 -13.56 -2.89 -2.19
N ARG A 102 -13.98 -1.82 -1.52
CA ARG A 102 -15.10 -0.97 -1.95
C ARG A 102 -14.77 -0.20 -3.23
N TYR A 103 -13.52 0.26 -3.35
CA TYR A 103 -13.09 1.12 -4.45
C TYR A 103 -12.21 0.42 -5.50
N ALA A 104 -11.80 -0.83 -5.27
CA ALA A 104 -11.05 -1.61 -6.26
C ALA A 104 -11.89 -1.97 -7.50
N LEU A 105 -11.17 -2.17 -8.61
CA LEU A 105 -11.73 -2.56 -9.90
C LEU A 105 -10.88 -3.66 -10.53
N PRO A 106 -11.51 -4.70 -11.13
CA PRO A 106 -12.93 -5.12 -11.03
C PRO A 106 -13.38 -5.56 -9.62
N GLY A 107 -14.56 -5.09 -9.21
CA GLY A 107 -15.15 -5.40 -7.89
C GLY A 107 -15.38 -6.89 -7.63
N GLY A 108 -15.57 -7.71 -8.67
CA GLY A 108 -15.78 -9.16 -8.54
C GLY A 108 -14.60 -9.95 -7.96
N PHE A 109 -13.39 -9.38 -8.00
CA PHE A 109 -12.18 -10.04 -7.48
C PHE A 109 -11.85 -9.64 -6.04
N THR A 110 -12.64 -8.74 -5.44
CA THR A 110 -12.43 -8.24 -4.07
C THR A 110 -12.68 -9.31 -3.00
N GLY A 111 -13.58 -10.27 -3.27
CA GLY A 111 -13.84 -11.41 -2.39
C GLY A 111 -12.73 -12.47 -2.39
N LEU A 112 -11.90 -12.52 -3.44
CA LEU A 112 -10.80 -13.48 -3.58
C LEU A 112 -9.50 -12.99 -2.91
N THR A 113 -9.36 -11.68 -2.75
CA THR A 113 -8.10 -10.96 -2.50
C THR A 113 -7.89 -10.52 -1.06
N GLY A 114 -8.89 -10.71 -0.18
CA GLY A 114 -8.88 -10.16 1.17
C GLY A 114 -7.96 -10.83 2.19
N THR A 115 -7.44 -12.03 1.94
CA THR A 115 -6.74 -12.83 2.98
C THR A 115 -5.82 -13.93 2.47
N ASN A 116 -5.87 -14.24 1.18
CA ASN A 116 -5.44 -15.54 0.71
C ASN A 116 -4.01 -15.47 0.17
N PHE A 117 -3.03 -15.83 1.00
CA PHE A 117 -1.70 -16.28 0.51
C PHE A 117 -1.86 -17.29 -0.63
N ARG A 118 -2.94 -18.08 -0.62
CA ARG A 118 -3.35 -18.97 -1.72
C ARG A 118 -3.60 -18.26 -3.04
N LEU A 119 -4.26 -17.10 -3.06
CA LEU A 119 -4.47 -16.34 -4.28
C LEU A 119 -3.14 -15.80 -4.80
N LEU A 120 -2.32 -15.23 -3.92
CA LEU A 120 -0.99 -14.75 -4.30
C LEU A 120 -0.14 -15.89 -4.88
N ALA A 121 -0.10 -17.04 -4.20
CA ALA A 121 0.60 -18.22 -4.66
C ALA A 121 0.05 -18.74 -5.99
N MET A 122 -1.28 -18.74 -6.17
CA MET A 122 -1.92 -19.12 -7.43
C MET A 122 -1.56 -18.15 -8.56
N VAL A 123 -1.62 -16.84 -8.34
CA VAL A 123 -1.23 -15.84 -9.35
C VAL A 123 0.25 -15.95 -9.68
N ALA A 124 1.13 -16.13 -8.68
CA ALA A 124 2.55 -16.36 -8.91
C ALA A 124 2.81 -17.64 -9.71
N ALA A 125 2.14 -18.74 -9.35
CA ALA A 125 2.23 -20.00 -10.09
C ALA A 125 1.72 -19.87 -11.52
N LEU A 126 0.57 -19.21 -11.75
CA LEU A 126 0.04 -18.93 -13.08
C LEU A 126 0.98 -18.02 -13.89
N SER A 127 1.64 -17.05 -13.25
CA SER A 127 2.62 -16.18 -13.89
C SER A 127 3.88 -16.96 -14.29
N LEU A 128 4.36 -17.86 -13.43
CA LEU A 128 5.46 -18.78 -13.75
C LEU A 128 5.10 -19.71 -14.90
N LEU A 129 3.89 -20.28 -14.89
CA LEU A 129 3.38 -21.12 -15.98
C LEU A 129 3.26 -20.33 -17.27
N PHE A 130 2.80 -19.08 -17.22
CA PHE A 130 2.69 -18.21 -18.38
C PHE A 130 4.07 -17.96 -19.02
N PHE A 131 5.05 -17.47 -18.26
CA PHE A 131 6.39 -17.21 -18.80
C PHE A 131 7.13 -18.50 -19.19
N GLY A 132 6.95 -19.58 -18.43
CA GLY A 132 7.48 -20.90 -18.78
C GLY A 132 6.89 -21.45 -20.09
N ALA A 133 5.58 -21.28 -20.30
CA ALA A 133 4.92 -21.66 -21.55
C ALA A 133 5.37 -20.79 -22.73
N VAL A 134 5.56 -19.48 -22.53
CA VAL A 134 6.14 -18.61 -23.56
C VAL A 134 7.48 -19.17 -24.00
N VAL A 135 8.41 -19.40 -23.07
CA VAL A 135 9.74 -19.91 -23.42
C VAL A 135 9.66 -21.28 -24.10
N ALA A 136 8.83 -22.20 -23.60
CA ALA A 136 8.67 -23.53 -24.19
C ALA A 136 8.09 -23.52 -25.61
N LEU A 137 7.33 -22.48 -25.97
CA LEU A 137 6.68 -22.36 -27.28
C LEU A 137 7.45 -21.49 -28.27
N THR A 138 8.26 -20.55 -27.80
CA THR A 138 8.94 -19.56 -28.66
C THR A 138 10.45 -19.71 -28.73
N SER A 139 11.05 -20.41 -27.78
CA SER A 139 12.50 -20.47 -27.59
C SER A 139 12.96 -21.91 -27.36
N ASP A 140 14.26 -22.19 -27.50
CA ASP A 140 14.82 -23.49 -27.11
C ASP A 140 14.83 -23.62 -25.58
N PRO A 141 14.16 -24.62 -24.97
CA PRO A 141 14.19 -24.84 -23.53
C PRO A 141 15.61 -25.02 -22.97
N ALA A 142 16.56 -25.53 -23.77
CA ALA A 142 17.96 -25.62 -23.37
C ALA A 142 18.60 -24.23 -23.18
N GLY A 143 18.08 -23.22 -23.87
CA GLY A 143 18.50 -21.82 -23.75
C GLY A 143 18.27 -21.25 -22.35
N ILE A 144 17.29 -21.74 -21.58
CA ILE A 144 17.01 -21.26 -20.21
C ILE A 144 18.24 -21.39 -19.29
N PHE A 145 19.03 -22.44 -19.51
CA PHE A 145 20.22 -22.77 -18.73
C PHE A 145 21.51 -22.52 -19.51
N SER A 146 21.46 -21.66 -20.54
CA SER A 146 22.63 -21.28 -21.31
C SER A 146 23.13 -19.89 -20.89
N VAL A 147 24.38 -19.58 -21.25
CA VAL A 147 24.98 -18.28 -20.95
C VAL A 147 24.63 -17.31 -22.08
N HIS A 148 24.04 -16.17 -21.73
CA HIS A 148 23.74 -15.09 -22.67
C HIS A 148 24.34 -13.78 -22.17
N ASP A 149 25.45 -13.36 -22.78
CA ASP A 149 26.20 -12.16 -22.37
C ASP A 149 26.15 -11.03 -23.43
N GLY A 150 25.53 -11.31 -24.58
CA GLY A 150 25.47 -10.40 -25.73
C GLY A 150 24.43 -9.27 -25.59
N PRO A 151 24.50 -8.24 -26.45
CA PRO A 151 23.41 -7.27 -26.61
C PRO A 151 22.11 -7.98 -26.95
N GLY A 152 21.04 -7.73 -26.20
CA GLY A 152 19.76 -8.42 -26.35
C GLY A 152 19.67 -9.77 -25.62
N ALA A 153 20.59 -10.10 -24.70
CA ALA A 153 20.62 -11.39 -24.00
C ALA A 153 19.28 -11.84 -23.39
N PHE A 154 18.47 -10.92 -22.89
CA PHE A 154 17.15 -11.26 -22.34
C PHE A 154 16.13 -11.66 -23.43
N GLU A 155 16.25 -11.07 -24.62
CA GLU A 155 15.39 -11.32 -25.77
C GLU A 155 15.66 -12.68 -26.42
N GLU A 156 16.86 -13.23 -26.22
CA GLU A 156 17.21 -14.60 -26.60
C GLU A 156 16.47 -15.65 -25.78
N VAL A 157 16.13 -15.34 -24.52
CA VAL A 157 15.37 -16.24 -23.64
C VAL A 157 13.87 -16.03 -23.83
N ILE A 158 13.40 -14.80 -23.69
CA ILE A 158 11.99 -14.44 -23.77
C ILE A 158 11.82 -13.39 -24.87
N PRO A 159 10.99 -13.62 -25.91
CA PRO A 159 10.78 -12.62 -26.96
C PRO A 159 10.35 -11.27 -26.38
N TYR A 160 10.89 -10.17 -26.92
CA TYR A 160 10.62 -8.81 -26.44
C TYR A 160 9.13 -8.53 -26.25
N ALA A 161 8.29 -8.92 -27.23
CA ALA A 161 6.85 -8.74 -27.18
C ALA A 161 6.19 -9.42 -25.97
N ALA A 162 6.70 -10.58 -25.53
CA ALA A 162 6.18 -11.32 -24.38
C ALA A 162 6.59 -10.71 -23.03
N MET A 163 7.62 -9.84 -23.00
CA MET A 163 7.94 -9.02 -21.83
C MET A 163 7.19 -7.69 -21.87
N PHE A 164 7.20 -7.02 -23.02
CA PHE A 164 6.66 -5.66 -23.18
C PHE A 164 5.14 -5.61 -23.11
N LEU A 165 4.41 -6.48 -23.83
CA LEU A 165 2.95 -6.41 -23.88
C LEU A 165 2.30 -6.63 -22.50
N PRO A 166 2.65 -7.66 -21.71
CA PRO A 166 2.09 -7.81 -20.36
C PRO A 166 2.41 -6.63 -19.45
N ALA A 167 3.62 -6.06 -19.55
CA ALA A 167 4.03 -4.90 -18.76
C ALA A 167 3.18 -3.66 -19.08
N VAL A 168 2.98 -3.33 -20.37
CA VAL A 168 2.16 -2.19 -20.79
C VAL A 168 0.69 -2.38 -20.42
N LEU A 169 0.13 -3.57 -20.68
CA LEU A 169 -1.25 -3.87 -20.30
C LEU A 169 -1.47 -3.74 -18.78
N MET A 170 -0.50 -4.18 -17.99
CA MET A 170 -0.53 -4.04 -16.54
C MET A 170 -0.44 -2.59 -16.09
N ALA A 171 0.45 -1.80 -16.70
CA ALA A 171 0.58 -0.37 -16.41
C ALA A 171 -0.71 0.38 -16.73
N LEU A 172 -1.33 0.12 -17.89
CA LEU A 172 -2.63 0.68 -18.26
C LEU A 172 -3.73 0.28 -17.28
N TYR A 173 -3.80 -1.01 -16.92
CA TYR A 173 -4.73 -1.50 -15.91
C TYR A 173 -4.54 -0.79 -14.56
N ALA A 174 -3.31 -0.65 -14.08
CA ALA A 174 -3.00 0.04 -12.84
C ALA A 174 -3.45 1.51 -12.87
N VAL A 175 -3.18 2.23 -13.96
CA VAL A 175 -3.62 3.62 -14.14
C VAL A 175 -5.15 3.73 -14.11
N VAL A 176 -5.85 2.87 -14.85
CA VAL A 176 -7.33 2.85 -14.87
C VAL A 176 -7.89 2.54 -13.48
N ALA A 177 -7.35 1.54 -12.79
CA ALA A 177 -7.79 1.17 -11.45
C ALA A 177 -7.56 2.30 -10.44
N ILE A 178 -6.41 2.98 -10.50
CA ILE A 178 -6.09 4.13 -9.65
C ILE A 178 -7.05 5.29 -9.93
N VAL A 179 -7.26 5.68 -11.20
CA VAL A 179 -8.14 6.79 -11.57
C VAL A 179 -9.57 6.54 -11.09
N ILE A 180 -10.09 5.33 -11.29
CA ILE A 180 -11.44 4.98 -10.84
C ILE A 180 -11.51 4.97 -9.30
N GLY A 181 -10.51 4.40 -8.63
CA GLY A 181 -10.40 4.42 -7.17
C GLY A 181 -10.38 5.84 -6.60
N VAL A 182 -9.63 6.75 -7.23
CA VAL A 182 -9.57 8.17 -6.87
C VAL A 182 -10.94 8.83 -7.01
N VAL A 183 -11.58 8.69 -8.17
CA VAL A 183 -12.89 9.32 -8.44
C VAL A 183 -13.95 8.82 -7.47
N ARG A 184 -14.00 7.51 -7.20
CA ARG A 184 -14.99 6.91 -6.30
C ARG A 184 -14.75 7.29 -4.84
N PHE A 185 -13.51 7.14 -4.35
CA PHE A 185 -13.17 7.50 -2.97
C PHE A 185 -13.44 8.98 -2.72
N TRP A 186 -12.94 9.86 -3.60
CA TRP A 186 -13.11 11.30 -3.44
C TRP A 186 -14.57 11.74 -3.52
N GLY A 187 -15.32 11.19 -4.49
CA GLY A 187 -16.74 11.49 -4.66
C GLY A 187 -17.57 11.13 -3.43
N GLU A 188 -17.17 10.09 -2.69
CA GLU A 188 -17.85 9.66 -1.46
C GLU A 188 -17.37 10.42 -0.22
N THR A 189 -16.06 10.64 -0.02
CA THR A 189 -15.51 11.21 1.23
C THR A 189 -15.50 12.74 1.28
N ARG A 190 -15.47 13.41 0.13
CA ARG A 190 -15.37 14.87 0.04
C ARG A 190 -16.44 15.48 -0.86
N GLY A 191 -16.68 14.87 -2.01
CA GLY A 191 -17.69 15.30 -2.99
C GLY A 191 -17.06 15.92 -4.25
N PRO A 192 -17.05 17.26 -4.43
CA PRO A 192 -16.74 17.87 -5.72
C PRO A 192 -15.33 17.56 -6.23
N LEU A 193 -15.21 17.03 -7.45
CA LEU A 193 -13.91 16.75 -8.07
C LEU A 193 -13.06 18.00 -8.33
N ARG A 194 -13.68 19.19 -8.42
CA ARG A 194 -12.95 20.46 -8.54
C ARG A 194 -11.98 20.69 -7.37
N ASP A 195 -12.32 20.19 -6.18
CA ASP A 195 -11.52 20.36 -4.98
C ASP A 195 -10.22 19.53 -5.05
N LEU A 196 -10.17 18.47 -5.89
CA LEU A 196 -8.92 17.73 -6.14
C LEU A 196 -7.85 18.59 -6.83
N PHE A 197 -8.26 19.63 -7.55
CA PHE A 197 -7.35 20.48 -8.31
C PHE A 197 -6.78 21.65 -7.47
N ASP A 198 -6.93 21.62 -6.14
CA ASP A 198 -6.20 22.53 -5.25
C ASP A 198 -4.71 22.17 -5.25
N LEU A 199 -3.94 22.84 -6.11
CA LEU A 199 -2.49 22.65 -6.27
C LEU A 199 -1.73 22.78 -4.94
N ARG A 200 -2.12 23.73 -4.08
CA ARG A 200 -1.45 23.91 -2.80
C ARG A 200 -1.72 22.72 -1.89
N ALA A 201 -2.92 22.15 -1.90
CA ALA A 201 -3.26 20.97 -1.10
C ALA A 201 -2.54 19.72 -1.63
N LEU A 202 -2.50 19.55 -2.95
CA LEU A 202 -1.76 18.47 -3.60
C LEU A 202 -0.27 18.52 -3.26
N VAL A 203 0.39 19.66 -3.42
CA VAL A 203 1.82 19.81 -3.09
C VAL A 203 2.07 19.60 -1.60
N GLY A 204 1.21 20.15 -0.73
CA GLY A 204 1.33 19.98 0.72
C GLY A 204 1.15 18.53 1.17
N ALA A 205 0.16 17.82 0.61
CA ALA A 205 -0.03 16.39 0.84
C ALA A 205 1.11 15.55 0.26
N GLY A 206 1.67 15.97 -0.88
CA GLY A 206 2.87 15.38 -1.47
C GLY A 206 4.06 15.43 -0.53
N ALA A 207 4.32 16.58 0.09
CA ALA A 207 5.38 16.72 1.10
C ALA A 207 5.12 15.82 2.32
N ASP A 208 3.87 15.73 2.80
CA ASP A 208 3.51 14.83 3.91
C ASP A 208 3.68 13.35 3.55
N ALA A 209 3.35 12.96 2.31
CA ALA A 209 3.48 11.60 1.83
C ALA A 209 4.95 11.20 1.64
N LEU A 210 5.77 12.07 1.04
CA LEU A 210 7.21 11.82 0.80
C LEU A 210 8.01 11.71 2.10
N THR A 211 7.60 12.43 3.15
CA THR A 211 8.24 12.37 4.48
C THR A 211 7.56 11.38 5.43
N VAL A 212 6.45 10.79 4.99
CA VAL A 212 5.55 9.94 5.78
C VAL A 212 5.25 10.57 7.15
N ARG A 213 4.95 11.88 7.15
CA ARG A 213 4.81 12.69 8.38
C ARG A 213 3.83 12.08 9.38
N PHE A 214 2.70 11.57 8.90
CA PHE A 214 1.65 10.99 9.74
C PHE A 214 2.05 9.65 10.38
N MET A 215 3.15 9.01 9.96
CA MET A 215 3.75 7.84 10.62
C MET A 215 4.80 8.25 11.67
N GLN A 216 5.05 9.54 11.87
CA GLN A 216 5.88 10.03 12.97
C GLN A 216 5.07 10.19 14.28
N GLY A 217 3.79 9.81 14.29
CA GLY A 217 2.94 9.89 15.48
C GLY A 217 2.46 11.31 15.81
N GLY A 218 2.06 11.52 17.05
CA GLY A 218 1.73 12.82 17.64
C GLY A 218 2.96 13.46 18.30
N GLU A 219 2.78 13.99 19.51
CA GLU A 219 3.82 14.71 20.26
C GLU A 219 5.11 13.91 20.50
N ASP A 220 5.01 12.59 20.68
CA ASP A 220 6.16 11.72 20.99
C ASP A 220 7.12 11.47 19.81
N ASN A 221 6.80 11.95 18.61
CA ASN A 221 7.64 11.82 17.41
C ASN A 221 8.04 10.35 17.11
N GLY A 222 7.13 9.40 17.31
CA GLY A 222 7.26 8.00 16.92
C GLY A 222 5.93 7.25 16.97
N CYS A 223 5.86 6.08 16.34
CA CYS A 223 4.74 5.16 16.53
C CYS A 223 5.04 4.20 17.69
N TYR A 224 4.01 3.76 18.42
CA TYR A 224 4.09 2.72 19.44
C TYR A 224 4.04 1.36 18.73
N TYR A 225 5.18 1.01 18.13
CA TYR A 225 5.36 -0.19 17.32
C TYR A 225 6.84 -0.61 17.35
N PRO A 226 7.19 -1.81 17.84
CA PRO A 226 6.32 -2.98 18.00
C PRO A 226 5.59 -3.09 19.35
N GLY A 227 5.92 -2.28 20.35
CA GLY A 227 5.29 -2.30 21.67
C GLY A 227 4.84 -0.92 22.13
N GLU A 228 4.76 -0.71 23.45
CA GLU A 228 4.17 0.47 24.08
C GLU A 228 5.07 1.73 24.08
N GLY A 229 6.28 1.65 23.52
CA GLY A 229 7.23 2.76 23.46
C GLY A 229 7.28 3.40 22.08
N ALA A 230 7.44 4.73 22.05
CA ALA A 230 7.66 5.47 20.82
C ALA A 230 8.93 4.98 20.09
N SER A 231 8.79 4.62 18.82
CA SER A 231 9.87 4.15 17.97
C SER A 231 9.74 4.70 16.55
N LYS A 232 10.89 4.97 15.92
CA LYS A 232 11.01 5.37 14.51
C LYS A 232 11.36 4.20 13.58
N SER A 233 11.49 2.98 14.10
CA SER A 233 11.91 1.81 13.31
C SER A 233 10.95 1.52 12.15
N ARG A 234 9.64 1.52 12.40
CA ARG A 234 8.62 1.31 11.35
C ARG A 234 8.68 2.42 10.29
N TRP A 235 8.87 3.67 10.70
CA TRP A 235 8.99 4.81 9.79
C TRP A 235 10.21 4.67 8.87
N LEU A 236 11.39 4.37 9.44
CA LEU A 236 12.62 4.19 8.67
C LEU A 236 12.51 3.02 7.68
N LEU A 237 12.04 1.86 8.14
CA LEU A 237 11.89 0.67 7.30
C LEU A 237 10.85 0.89 6.20
N HIS A 238 9.75 1.60 6.50
CA HIS A 238 8.77 1.97 5.49
C HIS A 238 9.32 2.97 4.47
N LEU A 239 10.18 3.92 4.88
CA LEU A 239 10.87 4.81 3.95
C LEU A 239 11.81 4.05 3.01
N LEU A 240 12.52 3.04 3.52
CA LEU A 240 13.37 2.17 2.69
C LEU A 240 12.55 1.43 1.63
N VAL A 241 11.38 0.89 1.99
CA VAL A 241 10.45 0.28 1.01
C VAL A 241 9.93 1.32 0.03
N PHE A 242 9.46 2.46 0.52
CA PHE A 242 8.86 3.52 -0.30
C PHE A 242 9.85 4.05 -1.34
N TRP A 243 11.02 4.53 -0.91
CA TRP A 243 12.05 5.02 -1.81
C TRP A 243 12.67 3.92 -2.64
N GLY A 244 12.77 2.71 -2.09
CA GLY A 244 13.22 1.53 -2.82
C GLY A 244 12.34 1.24 -4.04
N PHE A 245 11.03 1.27 -3.86
CA PHE A 245 10.05 1.11 -4.94
C PHE A 245 10.11 2.26 -5.95
N ILE A 246 10.24 3.51 -5.49
CA ILE A 246 10.38 4.68 -6.37
C ILE A 246 11.64 4.59 -7.24
N PHE A 247 12.77 4.18 -6.65
CA PHE A 247 14.01 3.98 -7.41
C PHE A 247 13.93 2.82 -8.39
N ALA A 248 13.25 1.72 -8.05
CA ALA A 248 12.97 0.65 -9.00
C ALA A 248 12.11 1.14 -10.18
N PHE A 249 11.08 1.96 -9.92
CA PHE A 249 10.26 2.55 -10.99
C PHE A 249 11.07 3.51 -11.89
N ILE A 250 11.94 4.34 -11.30
CA ILE A 250 12.85 5.21 -12.04
C ILE A 250 13.81 4.37 -12.89
N ALA A 251 14.39 3.31 -12.34
CA ALA A 251 15.29 2.40 -13.06
C ALA A 251 14.61 1.81 -14.30
N THR A 252 13.40 1.29 -14.16
CA THR A 252 12.62 0.72 -15.26
C THR A 252 12.25 1.78 -16.30
N SER A 253 11.91 2.99 -15.87
CA SER A 253 11.60 4.10 -16.77
C SER A 253 12.81 4.54 -17.59
N ILE A 254 13.99 4.64 -16.97
CA ILE A 254 15.24 4.95 -17.67
C ILE A 254 15.64 3.80 -18.60
N ALA A 255 15.47 2.54 -18.18
CA ALA A 255 15.72 1.37 -19.02
C ALA A 255 14.85 1.37 -20.28
N PHE A 256 13.57 1.74 -20.18
CA PHE A 256 12.67 1.93 -21.32
C PHE A 256 13.19 3.04 -22.26
N VAL A 257 13.61 4.18 -21.72
CA VAL A 257 14.19 5.26 -22.55
C VAL A 257 15.46 4.77 -23.27
N TYR A 258 16.32 4.02 -22.58
CA TYR A 258 17.55 3.48 -23.14
C TYR A 258 17.26 2.50 -24.28
N GLN A 259 16.34 1.56 -24.07
CA GLN A 259 16.03 0.51 -25.04
C GLN A 259 15.19 1.04 -26.22
N ASP A 260 14.05 1.68 -25.93
CA ASP A 260 13.04 2.00 -26.95
C ASP A 260 13.24 3.38 -27.62
N ILE A 261 13.93 4.31 -26.95
CA ILE A 261 14.15 5.66 -27.50
C ILE A 261 15.59 5.81 -28.02
N LEU A 262 16.58 5.35 -27.25
CA LEU A 262 18.00 5.47 -27.61
C LEU A 262 18.54 4.24 -28.36
N GLY A 263 17.79 3.14 -28.42
CA GLY A 263 18.19 1.92 -29.12
C GLY A 263 19.37 1.19 -28.48
N THR A 264 19.66 1.42 -27.20
CA THR A 264 20.72 0.71 -26.47
C THR A 264 20.13 -0.53 -25.80
N PRO A 265 20.44 -1.75 -26.29
CA PRO A 265 19.85 -2.96 -25.74
C PRO A 265 20.48 -3.34 -24.38
N ALA A 266 19.67 -3.97 -23.53
CA ALA A 266 20.14 -4.64 -22.32
C ALA A 266 21.00 -5.89 -22.68
N PRO A 267 21.91 -6.39 -21.81
CA PRO A 267 22.14 -5.99 -20.42
C PRO A 267 23.03 -4.75 -20.27
N TYR A 268 22.65 -3.84 -19.36
CA TYR A 268 23.35 -2.58 -19.16
C TYR A 268 24.62 -2.70 -18.28
N PRO A 269 25.63 -1.83 -18.45
CA PRO A 269 26.79 -1.75 -17.54
C PRO A 269 26.39 -1.51 -16.09
N ILE A 270 27.20 -1.98 -15.13
CA ILE A 270 26.90 -1.88 -13.69
C ILE A 270 26.76 -0.42 -13.22
N LEU A 271 27.53 0.49 -13.81
CA LEU A 271 27.51 1.93 -13.49
C LEU A 271 26.49 2.72 -14.33
N SER A 272 25.63 2.04 -15.10
CA SER A 272 24.56 2.72 -15.82
C SER A 272 23.47 3.19 -14.85
N LEU A 273 22.77 4.28 -15.22
CA LEU A 273 21.69 4.83 -14.40
C LEU A 273 20.61 3.79 -14.04
N PRO A 274 20.08 2.96 -14.97
CA PRO A 274 19.11 1.93 -14.62
C PRO A 274 19.62 0.96 -13.55
N VAL A 275 20.86 0.49 -13.67
CA VAL A 275 21.43 -0.49 -12.74
C VAL A 275 21.70 0.15 -11.38
N MET A 276 22.19 1.39 -11.33
CA MET A 276 22.43 2.08 -10.06
C MET A 276 21.14 2.33 -9.28
N PHE A 277 20.12 2.92 -9.91
CA PHE A 277 18.81 3.12 -9.27
C PHE A 277 18.15 1.79 -8.91
N GLY A 278 18.24 0.78 -9.78
CA GLY A 278 17.70 -0.55 -9.53
C GLY A 278 18.38 -1.24 -8.35
N SER A 279 19.71 -1.11 -8.22
CA SER A 279 20.48 -1.73 -7.12
C SER A 279 20.20 -1.08 -5.78
N VAL A 280 20.24 0.26 -5.72
CA VAL A 280 19.89 1.01 -4.49
C VAL A 280 18.43 0.75 -4.11
N GLY A 281 17.55 0.74 -5.11
CA GLY A 281 16.13 0.46 -4.93
C GLY A 281 15.87 -0.94 -4.39
N GLY A 282 16.47 -1.95 -5.01
CA GLY A 282 16.37 -3.36 -4.62
C GLY A 282 16.89 -3.62 -3.20
N ILE A 283 18.08 -3.12 -2.86
CA ILE A 283 18.64 -3.27 -1.51
C ILE A 283 17.75 -2.58 -0.47
N GLY A 284 17.27 -1.36 -0.76
CA GLY A 284 16.36 -0.63 0.11
C GLY A 284 15.06 -1.40 0.36
N MET A 285 14.45 -1.95 -0.69
CA MET A 285 13.24 -2.78 -0.56
C MET A 285 13.48 -4.04 0.27
N ILE A 286 14.60 -4.74 0.08
CA ILE A 286 14.91 -5.96 0.84
C ILE A 286 15.05 -5.65 2.32
N VAL A 287 15.92 -4.70 2.68
CA VAL A 287 16.14 -4.31 4.08
C VAL A 287 14.84 -3.79 4.71
N GLY A 288 14.10 -2.96 3.99
CA GLY A 288 12.84 -2.41 4.46
C GLY A 288 11.75 -3.48 4.65
N ALA A 289 11.52 -4.34 3.66
CA ALA A 289 10.46 -5.34 3.68
C ALA A 289 10.76 -6.46 4.70
N THR A 290 11.95 -7.04 4.68
CA THR A 290 12.38 -8.01 5.70
C THR A 290 12.30 -7.40 7.10
N GLY A 291 12.76 -6.16 7.27
CA GLY A 291 12.69 -5.46 8.56
C GLY A 291 11.26 -5.23 9.04
N LEU A 292 10.33 -4.86 8.14
CA LEU A 292 8.91 -4.69 8.49
C LEU A 292 8.25 -6.02 8.85
N VAL A 293 8.59 -7.12 8.18
CA VAL A 293 8.13 -8.47 8.54
C VAL A 293 8.60 -8.82 9.96
N TYR A 294 9.88 -8.61 10.25
CA TYR A 294 10.45 -8.84 11.58
C TYR A 294 9.77 -7.99 12.66
N LEU A 295 9.59 -6.69 12.37
CA LEU A 295 8.95 -5.76 13.31
C LEU A 295 7.50 -6.15 13.60
N LYS A 296 6.79 -6.65 12.58
CA LYS A 296 5.41 -7.12 12.72
C LYS A 296 5.29 -8.41 13.49
N TRP A 297 6.23 -9.32 13.31
CA TRP A 297 6.29 -10.55 14.09
C TRP A 297 6.54 -10.27 15.59
N ARG A 298 7.34 -9.25 15.89
CA ARG A 298 7.57 -8.75 17.26
C ARG A 298 6.43 -7.90 17.83
N SER A 299 5.49 -7.45 17.00
CA SER A 299 4.49 -6.46 17.42
C SER A 299 3.39 -7.05 18.27
N ASP A 300 2.91 -6.26 19.22
CA ASP A 300 1.75 -6.61 20.04
C ASP A 300 0.53 -6.92 19.14
N PRO A 301 -0.04 -8.14 19.25
CA PRO A 301 -1.18 -8.54 18.45
C PRO A 301 -2.49 -7.87 18.91
N ALA A 302 -2.61 -7.39 20.15
CA ALA A 302 -3.87 -6.89 20.71
C ALA A 302 -4.49 -5.71 19.93
N PRO A 303 -3.74 -4.67 19.51
CA PRO A 303 -4.27 -3.59 18.67
C PRO A 303 -4.38 -3.94 17.18
N SER A 304 -4.10 -5.19 16.77
CA SER A 304 -4.03 -5.59 15.37
C SER A 304 -5.31 -6.27 14.88
N ASP A 305 -5.70 -6.01 13.62
CA ASP A 305 -6.61 -6.89 12.88
C ASP A 305 -5.80 -8.03 12.24
N GLN A 306 -6.07 -9.27 12.63
CA GLN A 306 -5.33 -10.45 12.13
C GLN A 306 -5.48 -10.63 10.61
N VAL A 307 -6.65 -10.30 10.07
CA VAL A 307 -6.96 -10.39 8.64
C VAL A 307 -6.08 -9.41 7.85
N SER A 308 -6.03 -8.15 8.32
CA SER A 308 -5.13 -7.13 7.77
C SER A 308 -3.65 -7.50 7.92
N ALA A 309 -3.26 -8.16 9.02
CA ALA A 309 -1.89 -8.59 9.23
C ALA A 309 -1.47 -9.68 8.23
N ALA A 310 -2.32 -10.66 7.94
CA ALA A 310 -2.06 -11.69 6.93
C ALA A 310 -1.89 -11.09 5.52
N MET A 311 -2.70 -10.08 5.19
CA MET A 311 -2.56 -9.31 3.95
C MET A 311 -1.22 -8.55 3.89
N ASP A 312 -0.79 -7.94 5.01
CA ASP A 312 0.51 -7.26 5.10
C ASP A 312 1.67 -8.23 4.86
N TYR A 313 1.66 -9.40 5.50
CA TYR A 313 2.71 -10.40 5.32
C TYR A 313 2.78 -10.91 3.89
N SER A 314 1.62 -11.18 3.28
CA SER A 314 1.56 -11.66 1.89
C SER A 314 2.14 -10.62 0.93
N PHE A 315 1.78 -9.35 1.09
CA PHE A 315 2.31 -8.26 0.27
C PHE A 315 3.82 -8.06 0.47
N LEU A 316 4.28 -8.02 1.73
CA LEU A 316 5.71 -7.87 2.02
C LEU A 316 6.52 -9.03 1.46
N ALA A 317 6.03 -10.26 1.56
CA ALA A 317 6.73 -11.45 1.05
C ALA A 317 6.90 -11.41 -0.47
N VAL A 318 5.86 -11.09 -1.25
CA VAL A 318 6.02 -11.00 -2.73
C VAL A 318 6.89 -9.82 -3.14
N LEU A 319 6.80 -8.69 -2.45
CA LEU A 319 7.65 -7.53 -2.72
C LEU A 319 9.12 -7.85 -2.45
N ASP A 320 9.42 -8.50 -1.32
CA ASP A 320 10.77 -8.89 -0.94
C ASP A 320 11.32 -9.95 -1.90
N LEU A 321 10.53 -10.97 -2.26
CA LEU A 321 10.91 -11.96 -3.27
C LEU A 321 11.17 -11.34 -4.64
N ALA A 322 10.36 -10.38 -5.08
CA ALA A 322 10.60 -9.66 -6.33
C ALA A 322 11.93 -8.87 -6.27
N ALA A 323 12.22 -8.21 -5.15
CA ALA A 323 13.47 -7.48 -4.97
C ALA A 323 14.69 -8.42 -4.89
N ILE A 324 14.62 -9.50 -4.11
CA ILE A 324 15.68 -10.52 -3.98
C ILE A 324 15.97 -11.14 -5.34
N THR A 325 14.95 -11.59 -6.07
CA THR A 325 15.12 -12.22 -7.39
C THR A 325 15.71 -11.25 -8.41
N GLY A 326 15.35 -9.95 -8.33
CA GLY A 326 15.96 -8.91 -9.18
C GLY A 326 17.44 -8.68 -8.88
N MET A 327 17.83 -8.65 -7.60
CA MET A 327 19.23 -8.52 -7.20
C MET A 327 20.05 -9.77 -7.54
N LEU A 328 19.47 -10.96 -7.38
CA LEU A 328 20.09 -12.22 -7.80
C LEU A 328 20.28 -12.28 -9.31
N LEU A 329 19.28 -11.85 -10.09
CA LEU A 329 19.38 -11.75 -11.53
C LEU A 329 20.53 -10.82 -11.94
N LEU A 330 20.65 -9.65 -11.32
CA LEU A 330 21.77 -8.73 -11.57
C LEU A 330 23.13 -9.38 -11.26
N GLY A 331 23.24 -10.05 -10.10
CA GLY A 331 24.50 -10.68 -9.66
C GLY A 331 24.90 -11.92 -10.47
N LEU A 332 23.92 -12.64 -11.03
CA LEU A 332 24.12 -13.91 -11.74
C LEU A 332 23.84 -13.81 -13.25
N ARG A 333 23.68 -12.60 -13.79
CA ARG A 333 23.33 -12.38 -15.20
C ARG A 333 24.32 -12.99 -16.21
N GLY A 334 25.59 -13.14 -15.82
CA GLY A 334 26.62 -13.75 -16.67
C GLY A 334 26.79 -15.26 -16.46
N THR A 335 25.74 -15.95 -16.00
CA THR A 335 25.76 -17.38 -15.69
C THR A 335 24.56 -18.11 -16.31
N PRO A 336 24.61 -19.45 -16.40
CA PRO A 336 23.46 -20.27 -16.79
C PRO A 336 22.16 -20.03 -15.98
N ALA A 337 22.24 -19.41 -14.81
CA ALA A 337 21.07 -19.13 -13.98
C ALA A 337 20.20 -17.98 -14.52
N MET A 338 20.73 -17.15 -15.43
CA MET A 338 20.09 -15.90 -15.87
C MET A 338 18.68 -16.11 -16.41
N GLY A 339 18.47 -17.04 -17.34
CA GLY A 339 17.16 -17.28 -17.95
C GLY A 339 16.11 -17.72 -16.91
N SER A 340 16.48 -18.63 -16.02
CA SER A 340 15.60 -19.10 -14.94
C SER A 340 15.23 -17.98 -13.95
N LEU A 341 16.20 -17.14 -13.57
CA LEU A 341 15.99 -16.02 -12.66
C LEU A 341 15.15 -14.92 -13.29
N LEU A 342 15.31 -14.67 -14.59
CA LEU A 342 14.48 -13.72 -15.34
C LEU A 342 13.01 -14.14 -15.31
N ILE A 343 12.72 -15.42 -15.59
CA ILE A 343 11.36 -15.97 -15.54
C ILE A 343 10.76 -15.81 -14.14
N ILE A 344 11.51 -16.20 -13.11
CA ILE A 344 11.05 -16.10 -11.71
C ILE A 344 10.80 -14.64 -11.34
N HIS A 345 11.72 -13.74 -11.67
CA HIS A 345 11.60 -12.32 -11.35
C HIS A 345 10.37 -11.70 -12.03
N LEU A 346 10.20 -11.90 -13.34
CA LEU A 346 9.04 -11.39 -14.09
C LEU A 346 7.73 -11.95 -13.54
N ALA A 347 7.68 -13.23 -13.16
CA ALA A 347 6.50 -13.83 -12.56
C ALA A 347 6.14 -13.20 -11.20
N MET A 348 7.14 -12.91 -10.35
CA MET A 348 6.92 -12.23 -9.06
C MET A 348 6.45 -10.79 -9.26
N VAL A 349 7.06 -10.05 -10.18
CA VAL A 349 6.65 -8.69 -10.54
C VAL A 349 5.22 -8.69 -11.08
N PHE A 350 4.88 -9.61 -11.98
CA PHE A 350 3.53 -9.72 -12.52
C PHE A 350 2.51 -10.02 -11.42
N ALA A 351 2.80 -10.96 -10.52
CA ALA A 351 1.94 -11.28 -9.39
C ALA A 351 1.74 -10.09 -8.44
N LEU A 352 2.78 -9.32 -8.17
CA LEU A 352 2.72 -8.09 -7.38
C LEU A 352 1.74 -7.08 -7.98
N PHE A 353 1.83 -6.81 -9.29
CA PHE A 353 0.97 -5.80 -9.93
C PHE A 353 -0.47 -6.27 -10.17
N VAL A 354 -0.70 -7.55 -10.47
CA VAL A 354 -2.06 -8.13 -10.55
C VAL A 354 -2.79 -7.96 -9.21
N THR A 355 -2.09 -8.20 -8.11
CA THR A 355 -2.67 -8.13 -6.76
C THR A 355 -2.67 -6.73 -6.16
N ALA A 356 -1.92 -5.78 -6.73
CA ALA A 356 -1.73 -4.43 -6.20
C ALA A 356 -3.03 -3.65 -5.88
N PRO A 357 -4.06 -3.60 -6.77
CA PRO A 357 -5.28 -2.84 -6.51
C PRO A 357 -6.12 -3.38 -5.35
N TYR A 358 -5.93 -4.65 -5.02
CA TYR A 358 -6.72 -5.35 -4.00
C TYR A 358 -5.95 -5.59 -2.70
N GLY A 359 -4.64 -5.41 -2.73
CA GLY A 359 -3.76 -5.59 -1.59
C GLY A 359 -3.44 -4.28 -0.88
N LYS A 360 -2.41 -4.36 -0.04
CA LYS A 360 -1.93 -3.21 0.72
C LYS A 360 -1.32 -2.13 -0.16
N LEU A 361 -0.88 -2.41 -1.39
CA LEU A 361 -0.31 -1.37 -2.25
C LEU A 361 -1.33 -0.24 -2.50
N ALA A 362 -2.62 -0.55 -2.63
CA ALA A 362 -3.68 0.44 -2.83
C ALA A 362 -3.74 1.54 -1.75
N HIS A 363 -3.15 1.31 -0.57
CA HIS A 363 -3.13 2.31 0.51
C HIS A 363 -2.49 3.63 0.08
N PHE A 364 -1.49 3.63 -0.82
CA PHE A 364 -0.81 4.88 -1.18
C PHE A 364 -1.78 5.88 -1.81
N VAL A 365 -2.77 5.39 -2.57
CA VAL A 365 -3.79 6.22 -3.22
C VAL A 365 -4.72 6.84 -2.18
N TYR A 366 -5.39 6.00 -1.38
CA TYR A 366 -6.41 6.47 -0.45
C TYR A 366 -5.82 7.29 0.70
N ARG A 367 -4.61 6.94 1.18
CA ARG A 367 -3.91 7.75 2.18
C ARG A 367 -3.52 9.12 1.62
N TYR A 368 -3.02 9.18 0.39
CA TYR A 368 -2.69 10.45 -0.24
C TYR A 368 -3.94 11.33 -0.41
N LEU A 369 -5.05 10.77 -0.88
CA LEU A 369 -6.32 11.52 -0.99
C LEU A 369 -6.82 12.02 0.37
N ALA A 370 -6.71 11.20 1.43
CA ALA A 370 -7.04 11.64 2.79
C ALA A 370 -6.12 12.78 3.26
N LEU A 371 -4.83 12.77 2.93
CA LEU A 371 -3.92 13.89 3.22
C LEU A 371 -4.33 15.16 2.47
N VAL A 372 -4.68 15.05 1.19
CA VAL A 372 -5.17 16.19 0.38
C VAL A 372 -6.43 16.77 1.01
N GLN A 373 -7.41 15.92 1.34
CA GLN A 373 -8.65 16.35 2.01
C GLN A 373 -8.36 17.04 3.35
N ASN A 374 -7.48 16.47 4.19
CA ASN A 374 -7.10 17.09 5.46
C ASN A 374 -6.45 18.47 5.28
N ARG A 375 -5.60 18.64 4.26
CA ARG A 375 -4.97 19.94 3.95
C ARG A 375 -5.98 20.98 3.47
N ILE A 376 -6.98 20.58 2.69
CA ILE A 376 -8.07 21.49 2.27
C ILE A 376 -8.88 21.92 3.49
N GLU A 377 -9.34 20.95 4.29
CA GLU A 377 -10.16 21.23 5.48
C GLU A 377 -9.44 22.09 6.51
N ALA A 378 -8.15 21.83 6.76
CA ALA A 378 -7.36 22.61 7.71
C ALA A 378 -7.18 24.09 7.31
N ARG A 379 -7.29 24.43 6.03
CA ARG A 379 -7.21 25.82 5.54
C ARG A 379 -8.56 26.54 5.54
N GLN A 380 -9.65 25.79 5.54
CA GLN A 380 -11.01 26.33 5.54
C GLN A 380 -11.48 26.70 6.95
N GLN A 381 -10.73 26.31 7.98
CA GLN A 381 -10.96 26.78 9.34
C GLN A 381 -10.41 28.20 9.48
N PRO A 382 -11.24 29.17 9.91
CA PRO A 382 -10.83 30.54 10.14
C PRO A 382 -9.84 30.68 11.30
#